data_AF-A0A1K1PXQ8-F1
#
_entry.id   AF-A0A1K1PXQ8-F1
#
_cell.length_a   1.000
_cell.length_b   1.000
_cell.length_c   1.000
_cell.angle_alpha   90.00
_cell.angle_beta   90.00
_cell.angle_gamma   90.00
#
_symmetry.space_group_name_H-M   'P 1'
#
loop_
_entity.id
_entity.type
_entity.pdbx_description
1 polymer ?
#
loop_
_entity_poly.entity_id
_entity_poly.type
_entity_poly.pdbx_seq_one_letter_code
_entity_poly.pdbx_strand_id
1 'polypeptide(L)'
;MQTTPNLGLKKPEGTDVVDIADLNSNADVLDAEVAKKASATADGRMSKEDFAKLAGIAAGANNYVHPATHPASVIVQDASNRFATDAEKAAWNAKASTAVATTSVNGLMSAADKGKLDGVAAGANNYVHPATHPASVIAQDASNRFVTDAEKAAWNAKASTAVATTSASGLMSAADKGKLDGVAAGANNYVHPATHPASVIAQDASNRFVTDTEKAAWNGKASTAVATTSASGLMSAADKGKLDGVAAGAGTANSATDAVIGSRTVNDTAAPTFTGTLTTLLSGVMSLLKRITGEAGALTAPVKSLRQLNDEKFDKAGGLISGGVTLQGGVAVQSADMLIFGPNSTYPSGAASLKVGGIRVTDDYNEVRAEPGVLSAKYGVHTDGGYWMGGQQLALTRVNNGGLEYWSGSGWQAVSGGVKNVQRGTAIVHAGNSTDVTITAVNLSKAYLIISSGEKILNYENPFFARGELTSSTNIRLYGMAHSIAINVPCHWQVIEYN
;
A
#
# COMPACT_ATOMS: atom_id res chain seq x y z
N MET A 1 -50.20 59.19 -131.87
CA MET A 1 -49.05 59.71 -131.11
C MET A 1 -49.50 60.69 -130.03
N GLN A 2 -49.24 60.38 -128.75
CA GLN A 2 -49.51 61.29 -127.62
C GLN A 2 -48.37 62.30 -127.43
N THR A 3 -48.52 63.29 -126.55
CA THR A 3 -47.43 64.20 -126.15
C THR A 3 -47.11 64.05 -124.65
N THR A 4 -45.85 64.27 -124.26
CA THR A 4 -45.44 64.20 -122.85
C THR A 4 -46.00 65.39 -122.04
N PRO A 5 -46.33 65.23 -120.75
CA PRO A 5 -46.98 66.29 -119.97
C PRO A 5 -46.12 67.55 -119.76
N ASN A 6 -44.80 67.39 -119.61
CA ASN A 6 -43.92 68.48 -119.21
C ASN A 6 -43.42 69.29 -120.41
N LEU A 7 -43.04 68.61 -121.49
CA LEU A 7 -42.37 69.22 -122.65
C LEU A 7 -43.15 69.02 -123.95
N GLY A 8 -44.33 68.41 -123.93
CA GLY A 8 -45.12 68.21 -125.13
C GLY A 8 -44.47 67.31 -126.18
N LEU A 9 -43.42 66.56 -125.83
CA LEU A 9 -42.69 65.71 -126.76
C LEU A 9 -43.60 64.62 -127.30
N LYS A 10 -43.65 64.48 -128.61
CA LYS A 10 -44.36 63.42 -129.31
C LYS A 10 -43.87 62.04 -128.81
N LYS A 11 -44.77 61.26 -128.22
CA LYS A 11 -44.48 59.94 -127.64
C LYS A 11 -45.24 58.88 -128.46
N PRO A 12 -44.53 58.10 -129.29
CA PRO A 12 -45.12 57.01 -130.06
C PRO A 12 -45.74 55.93 -129.17
N GLU A 13 -46.86 55.40 -129.62
CA GLU A 13 -47.54 54.23 -129.06
C GLU A 13 -47.45 53.05 -130.04
N GLY A 14 -47.79 51.84 -129.60
CA GLY A 14 -47.45 50.60 -130.31
C GLY A 14 -47.89 50.48 -131.77
N THR A 15 -48.85 51.29 -132.23
CA THR A 15 -49.31 51.33 -133.63
C THR A 15 -48.96 52.62 -134.37
N ASP A 16 -48.28 53.57 -133.72
CA ASP A 16 -47.88 54.82 -134.37
C ASP A 16 -46.68 54.61 -135.29
N VAL A 17 -46.76 55.17 -136.50
CA VAL A 17 -45.61 55.29 -137.38
C VAL A 17 -44.81 56.51 -136.93
N VAL A 18 -43.54 56.29 -136.57
CA VAL A 18 -42.60 57.36 -136.18
C VAL A 18 -41.83 57.77 -137.42
N ASP A 19 -42.01 59.02 -137.84
CA ASP A 19 -41.20 59.58 -138.91
C ASP A 19 -40.02 60.42 -138.38
N ILE A 20 -39.12 60.80 -139.27
CA ILE A 20 -37.96 61.62 -138.91
C ILE A 20 -38.40 63.01 -138.42
N ALA A 21 -39.55 63.52 -138.90
CA ALA A 21 -40.06 64.81 -138.45
C ALA A 21 -40.55 64.75 -137.00
N ASP A 22 -41.07 63.62 -136.53
CA ASP A 22 -41.44 63.40 -135.13
C ASP A 22 -40.23 63.42 -134.21
N LEU A 23 -39.15 62.71 -134.61
CA LEU A 23 -37.89 62.70 -133.84
C LEU A 23 -37.21 64.06 -133.84
N ASN A 24 -37.14 64.73 -134.98
CA ASN A 24 -36.53 66.06 -135.09
C ASN A 24 -37.35 67.09 -134.30
N SER A 25 -38.69 67.04 -134.37
CA SER A 25 -39.54 67.95 -133.60
C SER A 25 -39.33 67.77 -132.09
N ASN A 26 -39.13 66.55 -131.60
CA ASN A 26 -38.78 66.32 -130.20
C ASN A 26 -37.38 66.80 -129.85
N ALA A 27 -36.41 66.56 -130.73
CA ALA A 27 -35.04 67.01 -130.54
C ALA A 27 -34.97 68.54 -130.48
N ASP A 28 -35.71 69.24 -131.34
CA ASP A 28 -35.80 70.70 -131.37
C ASP A 28 -36.42 71.24 -130.07
N VAL A 29 -37.48 70.60 -129.55
CA VAL A 29 -38.10 71.00 -128.27
C VAL A 29 -37.15 70.74 -127.09
N LEU A 30 -36.46 69.61 -127.07
CA LEU A 30 -35.48 69.29 -126.04
C LEU A 30 -34.29 70.26 -126.07
N ASP A 31 -33.75 70.56 -127.24
CA ASP A 31 -32.62 71.48 -127.40
C ASP A 31 -33.00 72.89 -126.94
N ALA A 32 -34.20 73.37 -127.33
CA ALA A 32 -34.73 74.64 -126.87
C ALA A 32 -34.90 74.69 -125.34
N GLU A 33 -35.40 73.61 -124.71
CA GLU A 33 -35.60 73.59 -123.26
C GLU A 33 -34.27 73.51 -122.49
N VAL A 34 -33.32 72.70 -122.95
CA VAL A 34 -32.00 72.55 -122.31
C VAL A 34 -31.19 73.86 -122.41
N ALA A 35 -31.40 74.65 -123.47
CA ALA A 35 -30.78 75.95 -123.64
C ALA A 35 -31.38 77.05 -122.73
N LYS A 36 -32.59 76.86 -122.16
CA LYS A 36 -33.23 77.88 -121.30
C LYS A 36 -32.42 78.13 -120.02
N LYS A 37 -31.82 79.30 -119.94
CA LYS A 37 -31.19 79.81 -118.72
C LYS A 37 -32.24 80.51 -117.87
N ALA A 38 -32.15 80.33 -116.56
CA ALA A 38 -32.97 81.11 -115.63
C ALA A 38 -32.66 82.60 -115.80
N SER A 39 -33.69 83.43 -115.62
CA SER A 39 -33.59 84.87 -115.64
C SER A 39 -34.25 85.44 -114.38
N ALA A 40 -34.19 86.75 -114.20
CA ALA A 40 -34.86 87.41 -113.08
C ALA A 40 -36.39 87.20 -113.08
N THR A 41 -36.99 86.85 -114.22
CA THR A 41 -38.45 86.78 -114.40
C THR A 41 -38.99 85.40 -114.76
N ALA A 42 -38.12 84.46 -115.14
CA ALA A 42 -38.52 83.12 -115.57
C ALA A 42 -37.53 82.06 -115.12
N ASP A 43 -38.07 80.90 -114.74
CA ASP A 43 -37.28 79.71 -114.46
C ASP A 43 -36.61 79.20 -115.74
N GLY A 44 -35.45 78.59 -115.56
CA GLY A 44 -34.80 77.80 -116.60
C GLY A 44 -34.17 76.59 -115.94
N ARG A 45 -32.88 76.35 -116.16
CA ARG A 45 -32.12 75.30 -115.46
C ARG A 45 -31.97 75.47 -113.93
N MET A 46 -32.41 76.60 -113.39
CA MET A 46 -32.56 76.88 -111.96
C MET A 46 -33.81 77.76 -111.77
N SER A 47 -34.29 77.90 -110.54
CA SER A 47 -35.41 78.81 -110.26
C SER A 47 -34.97 80.27 -110.43
N LYS A 48 -35.92 81.14 -110.81
CA LYS A 48 -35.71 82.60 -110.84
C LYS A 48 -35.34 83.13 -109.45
N GLU A 49 -35.80 82.51 -108.36
CA GLU A 49 -35.46 82.90 -106.99
C GLU A 49 -33.99 82.63 -106.67
N ASP A 50 -33.46 81.47 -107.06
CA ASP A 50 -32.04 81.18 -106.83
C ASP A 50 -31.15 81.99 -107.79
N PHE A 51 -31.62 82.24 -109.01
CA PHE A 51 -30.94 83.16 -109.93
C PHE A 51 -30.87 84.57 -109.32
N ALA A 52 -31.95 85.06 -108.72
CA ALA A 52 -31.98 86.36 -108.05
C ALA A 52 -31.03 86.41 -106.83
N LYS A 53 -30.99 85.37 -105.99
CA LYS A 53 -30.04 85.29 -104.86
C LYS A 53 -28.59 85.35 -105.35
N LEU A 54 -28.27 84.60 -106.40
CA LEU A 54 -26.91 84.55 -106.96
C LEU A 54 -26.55 85.84 -107.72
N ALA A 55 -27.48 86.42 -108.47
CA ALA A 55 -27.29 87.69 -109.17
C ALA A 55 -27.14 88.89 -108.22
N GLY A 56 -27.72 88.81 -107.01
CA GLY A 56 -27.58 89.81 -105.96
C GLY A 56 -26.25 89.78 -105.21
N ILE A 57 -25.43 88.74 -105.39
CA ILE A 57 -24.08 88.68 -104.80
C ILE A 57 -23.17 89.59 -105.63
N ALA A 58 -22.75 90.72 -105.05
CA ALA A 58 -21.80 91.61 -105.68
C ALA A 58 -20.49 90.86 -106.03
N ALA A 59 -19.88 91.20 -107.17
CA ALA A 59 -18.62 90.60 -107.58
C ALA A 59 -17.56 90.77 -106.47
N GLY A 60 -17.04 89.66 -105.95
CA GLY A 60 -16.06 89.66 -104.86
C GLY A 60 -16.62 89.79 -103.44
N ALA A 61 -17.93 89.61 -103.22
CA ALA A 61 -18.52 89.69 -101.87
C ALA A 61 -17.89 88.74 -100.83
N ASN A 62 -17.24 87.66 -101.26
CA ASN A 62 -16.52 86.72 -100.39
C ASN A 62 -15.01 87.03 -100.26
N ASN A 63 -14.53 88.17 -100.79
CA ASN A 63 -13.12 88.52 -100.78
C ASN A 63 -12.73 89.22 -99.45
N TYR A 64 -12.72 88.46 -98.36
CA TYR A 64 -12.26 88.95 -97.06
C TYR A 64 -10.76 89.26 -97.12
N VAL A 65 -10.41 90.54 -97.10
CA VAL A 65 -9.03 91.01 -96.95
C VAL A 65 -8.78 91.22 -95.46
N HIS A 66 -7.95 90.36 -94.87
CA HIS A 66 -7.58 90.47 -93.46
C HIS A 66 -6.77 91.76 -93.24
N PRO A 67 -7.02 92.53 -92.16
CA PRO A 67 -6.27 93.76 -91.90
C PRO A 67 -4.79 93.47 -91.65
N ALA A 68 -3.92 94.41 -92.03
CA ALA A 68 -2.47 94.28 -91.85
C ALA A 68 -2.05 94.32 -90.37
N THR A 69 -2.88 94.90 -89.50
CA THR A 69 -2.63 95.03 -88.06
C THR A 69 -3.91 94.89 -87.27
N HIS A 70 -3.82 94.28 -86.09
CA HIS A 70 -4.89 94.21 -85.09
C HIS A 70 -4.49 94.96 -83.82
N PRO A 71 -5.41 95.70 -83.15
CA PRO A 71 -5.14 96.16 -81.80
C PRO A 71 -5.09 94.96 -80.84
N ALA A 72 -4.19 94.99 -79.87
CA ALA A 72 -3.98 93.88 -78.92
C ALA A 72 -5.26 93.47 -78.17
N SER A 73 -6.23 94.39 -78.00
CA SER A 73 -7.52 94.14 -77.36
C SER A 73 -8.41 93.13 -78.09
N VAL A 74 -8.16 92.85 -79.38
CA VAL A 74 -8.93 91.87 -80.17
C VAL A 74 -8.51 90.43 -79.87
N ILE A 75 -7.34 90.22 -79.27
CA ILE A 75 -6.82 88.88 -78.93
C ILE A 75 -7.16 88.56 -77.47
N VAL A 76 -7.93 87.48 -77.27
CA VAL A 76 -8.20 86.93 -75.92
C VAL A 76 -6.90 86.35 -75.36
N GLN A 77 -6.50 86.81 -74.17
CA GLN A 77 -5.29 86.33 -73.50
C GLN A 77 -5.61 85.11 -72.62
N ASP A 78 -4.67 84.17 -72.54
CA ASP A 78 -4.73 83.01 -71.66
C ASP A 78 -3.54 82.98 -70.69
N ALA A 79 -3.40 81.93 -69.89
CA ALA A 79 -2.30 81.81 -68.93
C ALA A 79 -0.91 81.67 -69.58
N SER A 80 -0.84 81.22 -70.83
CA SER A 80 0.40 81.03 -71.60
C SER A 80 0.72 82.19 -72.54
N ASN A 81 -0.28 82.99 -72.92
CA ASN A 81 -0.20 84.05 -73.91
C ASN A 81 -0.72 85.37 -73.34
N ARG A 82 0.20 86.18 -72.76
CA ARG A 82 -0.11 87.48 -72.17
C ARG A 82 0.65 88.58 -72.90
N PHE A 83 -0.01 89.72 -73.14
CA PHE A 83 0.71 90.91 -73.60
C PHE A 83 1.42 91.55 -72.42
N ALA A 84 2.72 91.79 -72.56
CA ALA A 84 3.53 92.49 -71.58
C ALA A 84 3.97 93.84 -72.15
N THR A 85 3.89 94.88 -71.34
CA THR A 85 4.40 96.20 -71.68
C THR A 85 5.93 96.21 -71.62
N ASP A 86 6.56 97.14 -72.33
CA ASP A 86 8.02 97.27 -72.29
C ASP A 86 8.53 97.69 -70.90
N ALA A 87 7.71 98.41 -70.11
CA ALA A 87 8.01 98.73 -68.72
C ALA A 87 8.06 97.48 -67.82
N GLU A 88 7.10 96.55 -67.99
CA GLU A 88 7.10 95.27 -67.27
C GLU A 88 8.29 94.40 -67.66
N LYS A 89 8.61 94.33 -68.96
CA LYS A 89 9.81 93.61 -69.44
C LYS A 89 11.09 94.21 -68.87
N ALA A 90 11.23 95.53 -68.86
CA ALA A 90 12.38 96.20 -68.28
C ALA A 90 12.49 95.93 -66.77
N ALA A 91 11.38 95.98 -66.04
CA ALA A 91 11.36 95.68 -64.61
C ALA A 91 11.71 94.21 -64.31
N TRP A 92 11.22 93.25 -65.11
CA TRP A 92 11.59 91.83 -64.97
C TRP A 92 13.08 91.61 -65.24
N ASN A 93 13.62 92.23 -66.30
CA ASN A 93 15.04 92.14 -66.64
C ASN A 93 15.94 92.80 -65.58
N ALA A 94 15.42 93.77 -64.82
CA ALA A 94 16.16 94.44 -63.74
C ALA A 94 16.12 93.71 -62.38
N LYS A 95 15.29 92.66 -62.21
CA LYS A 95 15.16 91.95 -60.91
C LYS A 95 16.43 91.23 -60.46
N ALA A 96 17.33 90.89 -61.38
CA ALA A 96 18.63 90.33 -61.08
C ALA A 96 19.71 91.22 -61.69
N SER A 97 20.62 91.73 -60.86
CA SER A 97 21.82 92.40 -61.35
C SER A 97 22.68 91.38 -62.10
N THR A 98 23.03 91.67 -63.35
CA THR A 98 24.02 90.90 -64.12
C THR A 98 25.46 91.28 -63.76
N ALA A 99 25.64 92.24 -62.86
CA ALA A 99 26.96 92.61 -62.39
C ALA A 99 27.60 91.47 -61.57
N VAL A 100 28.92 91.33 -61.72
CA VAL A 100 29.71 90.43 -60.88
C VAL A 100 29.63 90.89 -59.43
N ALA A 101 29.41 89.96 -58.50
CA ALA A 101 29.40 90.27 -57.08
C ALA A 101 30.78 90.76 -56.61
N THR A 102 30.80 91.81 -55.79
CA THR A 102 32.00 92.27 -55.09
C THR A 102 31.89 91.90 -53.61
N THR A 103 32.94 92.11 -52.84
CA THR A 103 32.91 91.90 -51.38
C THR A 103 32.00 92.89 -50.64
N SER A 104 31.50 93.93 -51.32
CA SER A 104 30.63 94.96 -50.71
C SER A 104 29.27 95.11 -51.38
N VAL A 105 29.04 94.52 -52.56
CA VAL A 105 27.80 94.66 -53.32
C VAL A 105 27.34 93.29 -53.84
N ASN A 106 26.08 92.95 -53.60
CA ASN A 106 25.46 91.74 -54.13
C ASN A 106 25.41 91.79 -55.66
N GLY A 107 25.76 90.67 -56.30
CA GLY A 107 25.60 90.46 -57.74
C GLY A 107 24.87 89.13 -57.98
N LEU A 108 25.43 88.26 -58.82
CA LEU A 108 24.95 86.88 -59.01
C LEU A 108 25.09 85.97 -57.77
N MET A 109 25.82 86.42 -56.76
CA MET A 109 25.94 85.81 -55.43
C MET A 109 25.95 86.92 -54.37
N SER A 110 25.73 86.57 -53.09
CA SER A 110 25.77 87.55 -52.01
C SER A 110 27.20 88.10 -51.82
N ALA A 111 27.32 89.38 -51.44
CA ALA A 111 28.60 89.99 -51.11
C ALA A 111 29.30 89.24 -49.97
N ALA A 112 28.52 88.69 -49.03
CA ALA A 112 29.02 87.87 -47.94
C ALA A 112 29.64 86.56 -48.44
N ASP A 113 29.00 85.84 -49.37
CA ASP A 113 29.56 84.60 -49.92
C ASP A 113 30.74 84.88 -50.85
N LYS A 114 30.73 86.00 -51.58
CA LYS A 114 31.90 86.46 -52.33
C LYS A 114 33.08 86.73 -51.40
N GLY A 115 32.84 87.39 -50.26
CA GLY A 115 33.85 87.60 -49.23
C GLY A 115 34.39 86.30 -48.64
N LYS A 116 33.53 85.31 -48.37
CA LYS A 116 33.97 83.97 -47.93
C LYS A 116 34.86 83.31 -48.97
N LEU A 117 34.45 83.30 -50.25
CA LEU A 117 35.22 82.67 -51.33
C LEU A 117 36.54 83.39 -51.62
N ASP A 118 36.58 84.73 -51.56
CA ASP A 118 37.82 85.50 -51.75
C ASP A 118 38.83 85.27 -50.62
N GLY A 119 38.35 84.91 -49.42
CA GLY A 119 39.19 84.50 -48.30
C GLY A 119 39.77 83.08 -48.44
N VAL A 120 39.28 82.27 -49.38
CA VAL A 120 39.82 80.93 -49.64
C VAL A 120 41.04 81.06 -50.55
N ALA A 121 42.23 80.91 -49.99
CA ALA A 121 43.47 80.86 -50.78
C ALA A 121 43.41 79.72 -51.83
N ALA A 122 44.03 79.94 -52.99
CA ALA A 122 44.10 78.91 -54.03
C ALA A 122 44.69 77.61 -53.46
N GLY A 123 43.91 76.52 -53.49
CA GLY A 123 44.32 75.22 -52.94
C GLY A 123 44.06 75.00 -51.44
N ALA A 124 43.30 75.86 -50.75
CA ALA A 124 43.02 75.71 -49.31
C ALA A 124 42.32 74.40 -48.91
N ASN A 125 41.70 73.68 -49.86
CA ASN A 125 41.14 72.34 -49.65
C ASN A 125 41.94 71.22 -50.34
N ASN A 126 43.15 71.50 -50.83
CA ASN A 126 44.01 70.48 -51.43
C ASN A 126 44.74 69.70 -50.33
N TYR A 127 44.01 68.87 -49.59
CA TYR A 127 44.60 67.96 -48.62
C TYR A 127 45.36 66.86 -49.37
N VAL A 128 46.68 67.04 -49.47
CA VAL A 128 47.58 65.98 -49.91
C VAL A 128 47.92 65.14 -48.70
N HIS A 129 47.44 63.90 -48.68
CA HIS A 129 47.75 62.96 -47.61
C HIS A 129 49.27 62.76 -47.53
N PRO A 130 49.90 62.86 -46.34
CA PRO A 130 51.33 62.70 -46.22
C PRO A 130 51.75 61.27 -46.60
N ALA A 131 52.95 61.11 -47.16
CA ALA A 131 53.49 59.78 -47.53
C ALA A 131 53.72 58.88 -46.31
N THR A 132 53.89 59.47 -45.12
CA THR A 132 54.14 58.77 -43.86
C THR A 132 53.48 59.51 -42.69
N HIS A 133 53.01 58.75 -41.70
CA HIS A 133 52.48 59.29 -40.44
C HIS A 133 53.41 58.90 -39.28
N PRO A 134 53.74 59.81 -38.35
CA PRO A 134 54.38 59.41 -37.10
C PRO A 134 53.41 58.55 -36.28
N ALA A 135 53.90 57.48 -35.65
CA ALA A 135 53.04 56.55 -34.89
C ALA A 135 52.16 57.24 -33.82
N SER A 136 52.58 58.39 -33.30
CA SER A 136 51.85 59.19 -32.31
C SER A 136 50.53 59.77 -32.79
N VAL A 137 50.30 59.89 -34.11
CA VAL A 137 49.03 60.44 -34.64
C VAL A 137 47.93 59.39 -34.81
N ILE A 138 48.26 58.12 -34.66
CA ILE A 138 47.29 57.01 -34.76
C ILE A 138 46.94 56.54 -33.36
N ALA A 139 45.67 56.68 -32.99
CA ALA A 139 45.14 56.11 -31.76
C ALA A 139 45.22 54.58 -31.82
N GLN A 140 45.84 53.99 -30.81
CA GLN A 140 46.00 52.54 -30.73
C GLN A 140 44.77 51.93 -30.04
N ASP A 141 44.42 50.68 -30.34
CA ASP A 141 43.44 49.87 -29.56
C ASP A 141 44.06 48.58 -28.95
N ALA A 142 43.31 47.81 -28.16
CA ALA A 142 43.83 46.62 -27.48
C ALA A 142 44.37 45.52 -28.43
N SER A 143 43.92 45.50 -29.68
CA SER A 143 44.37 44.56 -30.72
C SER A 143 45.50 45.13 -31.58
N ASN A 144 45.67 46.45 -31.62
CA ASN A 144 46.62 47.16 -32.47
C ASN A 144 47.52 48.07 -31.63
N ARG A 145 48.73 47.59 -31.33
CA ARG A 145 49.77 48.34 -30.62
C ARG A 145 50.95 48.62 -31.55
N PHE A 146 51.50 49.85 -31.51
CA PHE A 146 52.82 50.09 -32.07
C PHE A 146 53.87 49.55 -31.11
N VAL A 147 54.82 48.79 -31.64
CA VAL A 147 55.92 48.19 -30.89
C VAL A 147 57.24 48.66 -31.49
N THR A 148 58.12 49.14 -30.62
CA THR A 148 59.47 49.55 -31.02
C THR A 148 60.34 48.32 -31.31
N ASP A 149 61.39 48.51 -32.09
CA ASP A 149 62.33 47.42 -32.38
C ASP A 149 63.10 46.99 -31.12
N ALA A 150 63.29 47.88 -30.14
CA ALA A 150 63.86 47.54 -28.84
C ALA A 150 62.94 46.59 -28.05
N GLU A 151 61.64 46.84 -28.03
CA GLU A 151 60.66 45.94 -27.40
C GLU A 151 60.59 44.58 -28.11
N LYS A 152 60.58 44.58 -29.45
CA LYS A 152 60.64 43.33 -30.23
C LYS A 152 61.91 42.54 -29.94
N ALA A 153 63.07 43.20 -29.88
CA ALA A 153 64.33 42.56 -29.56
C ALA A 153 64.33 41.99 -28.13
N ALA A 154 63.80 42.74 -27.16
CA ALA A 154 63.64 42.27 -25.78
C ALA A 154 62.70 41.06 -25.66
N TRP A 155 61.57 41.05 -26.37
CA TRP A 155 60.67 39.90 -26.42
C TRP A 155 61.32 38.67 -27.05
N ASN A 156 61.99 38.86 -28.19
CA ASN A 156 62.72 37.78 -28.86
C ASN A 156 63.89 37.24 -28.03
N ALA A 157 64.48 38.07 -27.17
CA ALA A 157 65.55 37.68 -26.25
C ALA A 157 65.05 37.04 -24.95
N LYS A 158 63.73 37.05 -24.67
CA LYS A 158 63.17 36.57 -23.39
C LYS A 158 63.38 35.06 -23.17
N ALA A 159 63.48 34.29 -24.25
CA ALA A 159 63.91 32.89 -24.21
C ALA A 159 65.25 32.77 -24.94
N SER A 160 66.27 32.24 -24.27
CA SER A 160 67.53 31.89 -24.93
C SER A 160 67.26 30.79 -25.94
N THR A 161 67.53 31.07 -27.22
CA THR A 161 67.49 30.08 -28.31
C THR A 161 68.78 29.26 -28.37
N ALA A 162 69.74 29.52 -27.50
CA ALA A 162 70.95 28.72 -27.39
C ALA A 162 70.60 27.29 -26.95
N VAL A 163 71.33 26.31 -27.49
CA VAL A 163 71.25 24.92 -27.06
C VAL A 163 71.65 24.84 -25.58
N ALA A 164 70.83 24.17 -24.77
CA ALA A 164 71.15 23.96 -23.36
C ALA A 164 72.41 23.10 -23.22
N THR A 165 73.33 23.55 -22.37
CA THR A 165 74.52 22.78 -21.99
C THR A 165 74.42 22.41 -20.52
N THR A 166 75.32 21.56 -20.03
CA THR A 166 75.41 21.23 -18.60
C THR A 166 75.83 22.42 -17.73
N SER A 167 76.32 23.52 -18.32
CA SER A 167 76.83 24.69 -17.61
C SER A 167 76.04 25.98 -17.86
N ALA A 168 75.15 25.99 -18.86
CA ALA A 168 74.32 27.15 -19.20
C ALA A 168 72.93 26.71 -19.66
N SER A 169 71.90 27.35 -19.11
CA SER A 169 70.50 27.11 -19.48
C SER A 169 70.24 27.61 -20.90
N GLY A 170 69.53 26.80 -21.68
CA GLY A 170 68.94 27.18 -22.98
C GLY A 170 67.42 27.22 -22.85
N LEU A 171 66.71 26.54 -23.75
CA LEU A 171 65.27 26.28 -23.62
C LEU A 171 64.89 25.35 -22.46
N MET A 172 65.86 24.67 -21.86
CA MET A 172 65.74 23.88 -20.64
C MET A 172 66.86 24.27 -19.66
N SER A 173 66.68 24.00 -18.37
CA SER A 173 67.68 24.35 -17.35
C SER A 173 68.97 23.55 -17.54
N ALA A 174 70.12 24.16 -17.22
CA ALA A 174 71.41 23.45 -17.23
C ALA A 174 71.40 22.20 -16.33
N ALA A 175 70.66 22.27 -15.21
CA ALA A 175 70.48 21.16 -14.28
C ALA A 175 69.70 20.00 -14.92
N ASP A 176 68.60 20.28 -15.63
CA ASP A 176 67.83 19.24 -16.30
C ASP A 176 68.57 18.66 -17.51
N LYS A 177 69.36 19.47 -18.22
CA LYS A 177 70.26 18.97 -19.27
C LYS A 177 71.31 18.03 -18.68
N GLY A 178 71.90 18.37 -17.53
CA GLY A 178 72.81 17.50 -16.81
C GLY A 178 72.18 16.17 -16.38
N LYS A 179 70.92 16.20 -15.91
CA LYS A 179 70.18 14.97 -15.60
C LYS A 179 69.98 14.10 -16.84
N LEU A 180 69.55 14.68 -17.96
CA LEU A 180 69.31 13.93 -19.20
C LEU A 180 70.60 13.41 -19.83
N ASP A 181 71.70 14.16 -19.78
CA ASP A 181 73.01 13.71 -20.28
C ASP A 181 73.59 12.55 -19.48
N GLY A 182 73.23 12.46 -18.19
CA GLY A 182 73.56 11.32 -17.33
C GLY A 182 72.73 10.06 -17.62
N VAL A 183 71.67 10.15 -18.43
CA VAL A 183 70.86 8.99 -18.81
C VAL A 183 71.56 8.27 -19.96
N ALA A 184 72.20 7.14 -19.68
CA ALA A 184 72.77 6.27 -20.71
C ALA A 184 71.70 5.86 -21.75
N ALA A 185 72.09 5.70 -23.02
CA ALA A 185 71.18 5.25 -24.06
C ALA A 185 70.54 3.91 -23.65
N GLY A 186 69.21 3.90 -23.51
CA GLY A 186 68.46 2.72 -23.06
C GLY A 186 68.39 2.50 -21.54
N ALA A 187 68.77 3.47 -20.70
CA ALA A 187 68.68 3.35 -19.23
C ALA A 187 67.26 3.05 -18.70
N ASN A 188 66.22 3.34 -19.49
CA ASN A 188 64.82 2.98 -19.21
C ASN A 188 64.28 1.84 -20.11
N ASN A 189 65.14 1.15 -20.87
CA ASN A 189 64.75 0.00 -21.69
C ASN A 189 64.68 -1.26 -20.82
N TYR A 190 63.88 -1.21 -19.76
CA TYR A 190 63.62 -2.37 -18.92
C TYR A 190 62.74 -3.34 -19.69
N VAL A 191 63.38 -4.37 -20.25
CA VAL A 191 62.68 -5.53 -20.80
C VAL A 191 62.42 -6.48 -19.64
N HIS A 192 61.14 -6.65 -19.29
CA HIS A 192 60.75 -7.57 -18.23
C HIS A 192 61.20 -8.99 -18.59
N PRO A 193 61.91 -9.71 -17.71
CA PRO A 193 62.38 -11.06 -18.02
C PRO A 193 61.17 -11.99 -18.23
N ALA A 194 61.33 -12.99 -19.10
CA ALA A 194 60.29 -13.99 -19.35
C ALA A 194 60.00 -14.86 -18.11
N THR A 195 60.96 -14.95 -17.19
CA THR A 195 60.87 -15.75 -15.96
C THR A 195 61.55 -15.04 -14.80
N HIS A 196 60.97 -15.15 -13.61
CA HIS A 196 61.59 -14.73 -12.35
C HIS A 196 61.95 -15.96 -11.52
N PRO A 197 63.15 -16.01 -10.90
CA PRO A 197 63.39 -17.00 -9.86
C PRO A 197 62.48 -16.71 -8.66
N ALA A 198 61.89 -17.76 -8.07
CA ALA A 198 60.93 -17.63 -6.97
C ALA A 198 61.46 -16.81 -5.79
N SER A 199 62.79 -16.79 -5.57
CA SER A 199 63.46 -16.01 -4.53
C SER A 199 63.29 -14.49 -4.64
N VAL A 200 62.89 -13.96 -5.80
CA VAL A 200 62.68 -12.51 -6.03
C VAL A 200 61.29 -12.08 -5.56
N ILE A 201 60.37 -13.02 -5.35
CA ILE A 201 59.00 -12.73 -4.93
C ILE A 201 58.89 -12.97 -3.42
N ALA A 202 58.60 -11.91 -2.66
CA ALA A 202 58.26 -12.04 -1.26
C ALA A 202 56.96 -12.84 -1.11
N GLN A 203 57.00 -13.89 -0.29
CA GLN A 203 55.82 -14.72 -0.04
C GLN A 203 54.92 -14.03 1.00
N ASP A 204 53.60 -14.23 0.93
CA ASP A 204 52.63 -13.81 1.97
C ASP A 204 51.84 -15.01 2.54
N ALA A 205 51.02 -14.81 3.57
CA ALA A 205 50.31 -15.92 4.24
C ALA A 205 49.39 -16.73 3.30
N SER A 206 48.94 -16.14 2.19
CA SER A 206 48.07 -16.77 1.19
C SER A 206 48.85 -17.34 0.00
N ASN A 207 50.10 -16.92 -0.21
CA ASN A 207 50.92 -17.27 -1.36
C ASN A 207 52.29 -17.79 -0.91
N ARG A 208 52.44 -19.12 -0.91
CA ARG A 208 53.68 -19.83 -0.58
C ARG A 208 54.22 -20.55 -1.81
N PHE A 209 55.53 -20.50 -2.03
CA PHE A 209 56.17 -21.39 -2.98
C PHE A 209 56.34 -22.77 -2.35
N VAL A 210 55.94 -23.81 -3.07
CA VAL A 210 56.03 -25.20 -2.63
C VAL A 210 56.89 -25.98 -3.62
N THR A 211 57.78 -26.80 -3.09
CA THR A 211 58.60 -27.70 -3.90
C THR A 211 57.80 -28.94 -4.31
N ASP A 212 58.23 -29.61 -5.38
CA ASP A 212 57.59 -30.86 -5.79
C ASP A 212 57.82 -31.99 -4.76
N THR A 213 58.91 -31.93 -3.99
CA THR A 213 59.15 -32.82 -2.84
C THR A 213 58.10 -32.63 -1.75
N GLU A 214 57.78 -31.38 -1.39
CA GLU A 214 56.72 -31.09 -0.41
C GLU A 214 55.34 -31.53 -0.91
N LYS A 215 55.03 -31.29 -2.20
CA LYS A 215 53.77 -31.78 -2.80
C LYS A 215 53.67 -33.30 -2.78
N ALA A 216 54.75 -34.00 -3.14
CA ALA A 216 54.79 -35.46 -3.10
C ALA A 216 54.62 -35.99 -1.68
N ALA A 217 55.25 -35.35 -0.69
CA ALA A 217 55.10 -35.71 0.71
C ALA A 217 53.66 -35.50 1.21
N TRP A 218 53.01 -34.37 0.88
CA TRP A 218 51.61 -34.12 1.23
C TRP A 218 50.65 -35.11 0.57
N ASN A 219 50.82 -35.34 -0.74
CA ASN A 219 50.01 -36.31 -1.48
C ASN A 219 50.21 -37.75 -0.98
N GLY A 220 51.38 -38.06 -0.40
CA GLY A 220 51.69 -39.36 0.19
C GLY A 220 51.23 -39.57 1.63
N LYS A 221 50.73 -38.53 2.34
CA LYS A 221 50.35 -38.65 3.77
C LYS A 221 49.16 -39.57 4.03
N ALA A 222 48.28 -39.76 3.06
CA ALA A 222 47.14 -40.66 3.18
C ALA A 222 47.10 -41.59 1.98
N SER A 223 47.07 -42.90 2.24
CA SER A 223 46.79 -43.89 1.20
C SER A 223 45.37 -43.69 0.70
N THR A 224 45.20 -43.44 -0.60
CA THR A 224 43.88 -43.43 -1.26
C THR A 224 43.39 -44.83 -1.60
N ALA A 225 44.18 -45.86 -1.31
CA ALA A 225 43.75 -47.24 -1.49
C ALA A 225 42.59 -47.56 -0.54
N VAL A 226 41.69 -48.44 -0.98
CA VAL A 226 40.61 -48.97 -0.15
C VAL A 226 41.22 -49.70 1.05
N ALA A 227 40.76 -49.38 2.26
CA ALA A 227 41.21 -50.06 3.46
C ALA A 227 40.82 -51.54 3.42
N THR A 228 41.77 -52.40 3.77
CA THR A 228 41.54 -53.84 3.95
C THR A 228 41.72 -54.19 5.43
N THR A 229 41.38 -55.42 5.81
CA THR A 229 41.65 -55.91 7.17
C THR A 229 43.15 -56.06 7.48
N SER A 230 44.02 -56.00 6.46
CA SER A 230 45.48 -56.16 6.61
C SER A 230 46.29 -54.91 6.25
N ALA A 231 45.66 -53.89 5.65
CA ALA A 231 46.31 -52.66 5.24
C ALA A 231 45.39 -51.45 5.43
N SER A 232 45.94 -50.40 6.06
CA SER A 232 45.24 -49.14 6.26
C SER A 232 45.04 -48.40 4.93
N GLY A 233 43.84 -47.87 4.73
CA GLY A 233 43.51 -46.90 3.67
C GLY A 233 43.23 -45.54 4.30
N LEU A 234 42.06 -44.96 3.99
CA LEU A 234 41.54 -43.77 4.69
C LEU A 234 41.03 -44.06 6.12
N MET A 235 41.01 -45.32 6.52
CA MET A 235 40.71 -45.80 7.88
C MET A 235 41.72 -46.88 8.25
N SER A 236 41.93 -47.10 9.56
CA SER A 236 42.89 -48.10 10.02
C SER A 236 42.44 -49.52 9.62
N ALA A 237 43.39 -50.41 9.37
CA ALA A 237 43.09 -51.83 9.13
C ALA A 237 42.29 -52.46 10.29
N ALA A 238 42.56 -52.00 11.52
CA ALA A 238 41.84 -52.43 12.72
C ALA A 238 40.37 -51.99 12.69
N ASP A 239 40.08 -50.75 12.32
CA ASP A 239 38.70 -50.25 12.26
C ASP A 239 37.93 -50.85 11.08
N LYS A 240 38.60 -51.12 9.95
CA LYS A 240 38.01 -51.90 8.85
C LYS A 240 37.65 -53.31 9.30
N GLY A 241 38.53 -53.98 10.06
CA GLY A 241 38.26 -55.29 10.64
C GLY A 241 37.07 -55.29 11.60
N LYS A 242 36.95 -54.27 12.45
CA LYS A 242 35.77 -54.09 13.31
C LYS A 242 34.49 -53.94 12.47
N LEU A 243 34.51 -53.07 11.46
CA LEU A 243 33.34 -52.80 10.61
C LEU A 243 32.90 -54.04 9.83
N ASP A 244 33.84 -54.80 9.27
CA ASP A 244 33.54 -56.06 8.58
C ASP A 244 32.92 -57.10 9.53
N GLY A 245 33.35 -57.10 10.80
CA GLY A 245 32.76 -57.94 11.85
C GLY A 245 31.34 -57.56 12.25
N VAL A 246 30.91 -56.31 12.03
CA VAL A 246 29.54 -55.86 12.37
C VAL A 246 28.49 -56.59 11.52
N ALA A 247 28.73 -56.79 10.23
CA ALA A 247 27.78 -57.49 9.37
C ALA A 247 27.58 -58.97 9.76
N ALA A 248 28.62 -59.62 10.30
CA ALA A 248 28.54 -61.01 10.73
C ALA A 248 27.75 -61.19 12.05
N GLY A 249 27.73 -60.18 12.93
CA GLY A 249 27.11 -60.27 14.26
C GLY A 249 25.79 -59.50 14.43
N ALA A 250 25.49 -58.51 13.60
CA ALA A 250 24.37 -57.58 13.84
C ALA A 250 23.00 -58.12 13.40
N GLY A 251 22.96 -59.16 12.57
CA GLY A 251 21.72 -59.64 11.97
C GLY A 251 21.04 -58.58 11.07
N THR A 252 20.13 -59.01 10.21
CA THR A 252 19.30 -58.13 9.37
C THR A 252 17.95 -57.83 10.02
N ALA A 253 17.09 -57.02 9.40
CA ALA A 253 15.67 -56.98 9.75
C ALA A 253 15.10 -58.41 9.76
N ASN A 254 14.32 -58.76 10.80
CA ASN A 254 13.76 -60.10 11.05
C ASN A 254 14.78 -61.23 11.31
N SER A 255 16.04 -60.93 11.64
CA SER A 255 17.09 -61.95 11.89
C SER A 255 17.10 -62.55 13.29
N ALA A 256 16.22 -62.09 14.18
CA ALA A 256 16.05 -62.59 15.54
C ALA A 256 15.45 -64.01 15.52
N THR A 257 16.28 -65.00 15.17
CA THR A 257 15.94 -66.43 15.20
C THR A 257 16.44 -67.06 16.52
N ASP A 258 15.91 -68.22 16.89
CA ASP A 258 16.39 -68.95 18.07
C ASP A 258 17.87 -69.33 17.98
N ALA A 259 18.42 -69.52 16.77
CA ALA A 259 19.83 -69.76 16.55
C ALA A 259 20.70 -68.50 16.84
N VAL A 260 20.18 -67.31 16.49
CA VAL A 260 20.87 -66.02 16.70
C VAL A 260 20.78 -65.56 18.15
N ILE A 261 19.64 -65.79 18.81
CA ILE A 261 19.42 -65.41 20.22
C ILE A 261 20.02 -66.46 21.17
N GLY A 262 20.20 -67.70 20.72
CA GLY A 262 20.70 -68.82 21.52
C GLY A 262 19.68 -69.42 22.47
N SER A 263 20.07 -70.49 23.17
CA SER A 263 19.26 -71.11 24.23
C SER A 263 19.10 -70.18 25.43
N ARG A 264 17.89 -70.11 26.00
CA ARG A 264 17.61 -69.29 27.20
C ARG A 264 17.43 -70.21 28.40
N THR A 265 18.18 -69.96 29.45
CA THR A 265 18.04 -70.67 30.73
C THR A 265 17.21 -69.80 31.67
N VAL A 266 16.02 -70.29 32.06
CA VAL A 266 15.09 -69.57 32.93
C VAL A 266 15.15 -70.15 34.35
N ASN A 267 15.20 -69.29 35.37
CA ASN A 267 15.23 -69.69 36.77
C ASN A 267 13.87 -69.43 37.45
N ASP A 268 13.20 -70.48 37.91
CA ASP A 268 11.88 -70.39 38.57
C ASP A 268 11.93 -70.08 40.07
N THR A 269 13.11 -69.69 40.58
CA THR A 269 13.31 -69.18 41.94
C THR A 269 13.73 -67.71 41.97
N ALA A 270 13.87 -67.06 40.82
CA ALA A 270 14.30 -65.66 40.73
C ALA A 270 13.19 -64.71 41.21
N ALA A 271 13.57 -63.63 41.90
CA ALA A 271 12.62 -62.59 42.31
C ALA A 271 12.03 -61.87 41.08
N PRO A 272 10.69 -61.67 41.00
CA PRO A 272 10.09 -60.94 39.88
C PRO A 272 10.56 -59.48 39.84
N THR A 273 11.04 -59.04 38.68
CA THR A 273 11.43 -57.64 38.43
C THR A 273 11.04 -57.23 37.00
N PHE A 274 10.66 -55.96 36.83
CA PHE A 274 10.38 -55.35 35.53
C PHE A 274 11.61 -54.72 34.87
N THR A 275 12.78 -54.83 35.52
CA THR A 275 14.06 -54.34 35.00
C THR A 275 15.07 -55.48 34.88
N GLY A 276 15.88 -55.47 33.83
CA GLY A 276 16.92 -56.47 33.60
C GLY A 276 16.86 -57.10 32.21
N THR A 277 17.54 -58.25 32.05
CA THR A 277 17.58 -58.98 30.78
C THR A 277 16.26 -59.69 30.50
N LEU A 278 16.01 -60.09 29.25
CA LEU A 278 14.84 -60.92 28.91
C LEU A 278 14.80 -62.23 29.74
N THR A 279 15.96 -62.81 30.03
CA THR A 279 16.10 -63.97 30.93
C THR A 279 15.61 -63.66 32.34
N THR A 280 15.93 -62.48 32.87
CA THR A 280 15.48 -62.03 34.20
C THR A 280 13.96 -61.87 34.25
N LEU A 281 13.37 -61.26 33.22
CA LEU A 281 11.92 -61.10 33.10
C LEU A 281 11.21 -62.46 33.04
N LEU A 282 11.65 -63.35 32.14
CA LEU A 282 11.08 -64.71 31.99
C LEU A 282 11.24 -65.53 33.27
N SER A 283 12.36 -65.38 33.99
CA SER A 283 12.61 -66.03 35.27
C SER A 283 11.62 -65.55 36.34
N GLY A 284 11.38 -64.24 36.41
CA GLY A 284 10.35 -63.68 37.30
C GLY A 284 8.93 -64.21 37.01
N VAL A 285 8.56 -64.33 35.74
CA VAL A 285 7.26 -64.90 35.33
C VAL A 285 7.14 -66.37 35.74
N MET A 286 8.18 -67.18 35.52
CA MET A 286 8.17 -68.59 35.93
C MET A 286 8.06 -68.76 37.44
N SER A 287 8.75 -67.93 38.23
CA SER A 287 8.62 -67.91 39.69
C SER A 287 7.19 -67.58 40.15
N LEU A 288 6.49 -66.68 39.45
CA LEU A 288 5.08 -66.38 39.73
C LEU A 288 4.18 -67.57 39.40
N LEU A 289 4.40 -68.23 38.27
CA LEU A 289 3.61 -69.40 37.85
C LEU A 289 3.76 -70.56 38.85
N LYS A 290 4.99 -70.84 39.28
CA LYS A 290 5.29 -71.82 40.35
C LYS A 290 4.47 -71.56 41.61
N ARG A 291 4.42 -70.30 42.07
CA ARG A 291 3.63 -69.89 43.26
C ARG A 291 2.13 -70.12 43.09
N ILE A 292 1.60 -69.97 41.87
CA ILE A 292 0.18 -70.25 41.58
C ILE A 292 -0.10 -71.75 41.66
N THR A 293 0.80 -72.57 41.12
CA THR A 293 0.62 -74.04 41.12
C THR A 293 0.87 -74.69 42.48
N GLY A 294 1.73 -74.11 43.31
CA GLY A 294 2.16 -74.71 44.59
C GLY A 294 3.15 -75.88 44.41
N GLU A 295 3.63 -76.12 43.20
CA GLU A 295 4.49 -77.26 42.85
C GLU A 295 5.99 -76.98 43.05
N ALA A 296 6.80 -78.04 43.03
CA ALA A 296 8.25 -77.97 43.19
C ALA A 296 8.96 -77.18 42.06
N GLY A 297 8.36 -77.06 40.88
CA GLY A 297 8.88 -76.30 39.76
C GLY A 297 7.79 -75.71 38.86
N ALA A 298 8.10 -74.64 38.13
CA ALA A 298 7.14 -73.92 37.27
C ALA A 298 6.59 -74.74 36.09
N LEU A 299 7.30 -75.80 35.70
CA LEU A 299 6.89 -76.74 34.63
C LEU A 299 6.28 -78.03 35.17
N THR A 300 6.23 -78.21 36.48
CA THR A 300 5.57 -79.36 37.09
C THR A 300 4.06 -79.21 36.93
N ALA A 301 3.40 -80.22 36.37
CA ALA A 301 1.96 -80.18 36.15
C ALA A 301 1.22 -80.12 37.50
N PRO A 302 0.30 -79.15 37.72
CA PRO A 302 -0.50 -79.11 38.93
C PRO A 302 -1.51 -80.27 38.94
N VAL A 303 -1.83 -80.77 40.14
CA VAL A 303 -2.81 -81.87 40.33
C VAL A 303 -4.21 -81.52 39.81
N LYS A 304 -4.59 -80.23 39.85
CA LYS A 304 -5.87 -79.71 39.36
C LYS A 304 -5.67 -78.36 38.67
N SER A 305 -6.52 -78.06 37.69
CA SER A 305 -6.58 -76.73 37.07
C SER A 305 -7.18 -75.69 38.03
N LEU A 306 -6.84 -74.41 37.81
CA LEU A 306 -7.44 -73.29 38.55
C LEU A 306 -8.97 -73.28 38.46
N ARG A 307 -9.51 -73.75 37.31
CA ARG A 307 -10.96 -73.89 37.12
C ARG A 307 -11.54 -74.97 38.02
N GLN A 308 -10.93 -76.15 38.08
CA GLN A 308 -11.36 -77.24 38.97
C GLN A 308 -11.34 -76.81 40.45
N LEU A 309 -10.33 -76.06 40.89
CA LEU A 309 -10.27 -75.52 42.25
C LEU A 309 -11.36 -74.47 42.52
N ASN A 310 -11.69 -73.63 41.52
CA ASN A 310 -12.77 -72.66 41.63
C ASN A 310 -14.15 -73.32 41.70
N ASP A 311 -14.36 -74.41 40.94
CA ASP A 311 -15.60 -75.17 40.93
C ASP A 311 -15.80 -75.94 42.24
N GLU A 312 -14.72 -76.36 42.92
CA GLU A 312 -14.78 -77.05 44.23
C GLU A 312 -15.06 -76.13 45.43
N LYS A 313 -14.70 -74.83 45.36
CA LYS A 313 -14.88 -73.88 46.47
C LYS A 313 -16.15 -73.03 46.39
N PHE A 314 -16.81 -73.01 45.24
CA PHE A 314 -18.08 -72.31 45.06
C PHE A 314 -19.09 -73.27 44.41
N ASP A 315 -19.92 -73.94 45.22
CA ASP A 315 -21.09 -74.65 44.71
C ASP A 315 -22.10 -73.63 44.15
N LYS A 316 -22.05 -73.42 42.83
CA LYS A 316 -22.92 -72.46 42.13
C LYS A 316 -24.27 -73.06 41.71
N ALA A 317 -24.59 -74.27 42.15
CA ALA A 317 -25.81 -74.97 41.74
C ALA A 317 -26.75 -75.26 42.93
N GLY A 318 -26.85 -74.34 43.90
CA GLY A 318 -27.98 -74.28 44.84
C GLY A 318 -28.34 -75.62 45.50
N GLY A 319 -27.34 -76.43 45.86
CA GLY A 319 -27.54 -77.73 46.49
C GLY A 319 -28.26 -77.59 47.84
N LEU A 320 -29.22 -78.47 48.08
CA LEU A 320 -29.86 -78.63 49.39
C LEU A 320 -28.79 -78.98 50.42
N ILE A 321 -28.70 -78.25 51.54
CA ILE A 321 -28.04 -78.78 52.74
C ILE A 321 -29.00 -79.81 53.35
N SER A 322 -28.90 -81.07 52.93
CA SER A 322 -29.60 -82.19 53.56
C SER A 322 -28.64 -82.98 54.45
N GLY A 323 -28.81 -82.85 55.76
CA GLY A 323 -27.99 -83.53 56.76
C GLY A 323 -28.01 -82.80 58.10
N GLY A 324 -27.84 -83.54 59.20
CA GLY A 324 -27.72 -82.95 60.52
C GLY A 324 -26.43 -82.13 60.63
N VAL A 325 -26.53 -80.87 61.04
CA VAL A 325 -25.37 -80.09 61.45
C VAL A 325 -24.94 -80.61 62.82
N THR A 326 -23.93 -81.49 62.85
CA THR A 326 -23.31 -81.95 64.10
C THR A 326 -22.20 -80.97 64.50
N LEU A 327 -22.42 -80.20 65.55
CA LEU A 327 -21.36 -79.45 66.22
C LEU A 327 -20.47 -80.47 66.96
N GLN A 328 -19.19 -80.51 66.64
CA GLN A 328 -18.27 -81.53 67.16
C GLN A 328 -18.08 -81.37 68.68
N GLY A 329 -18.30 -82.45 69.43
CA GLY A 329 -18.35 -82.45 70.90
C GLY A 329 -17.05 -82.01 71.56
N GLY A 330 -17.16 -81.04 72.48
CA GLY A 330 -16.03 -80.52 73.27
C GLY A 330 -16.09 -79.02 73.60
N VAL A 331 -17.05 -78.27 73.05
CA VAL A 331 -17.18 -76.82 73.27
C VAL A 331 -18.50 -76.52 73.99
N ALA A 332 -18.44 -75.90 75.17
CA ALA A 332 -19.62 -75.35 75.85
C ALA A 332 -20.13 -74.13 75.07
N VAL A 333 -21.29 -74.25 74.42
CA VAL A 333 -21.89 -73.16 73.66
C VAL A 333 -22.92 -72.44 74.55
N GLN A 334 -22.64 -71.19 74.93
CA GLN A 334 -23.55 -70.35 75.75
C GLN A 334 -24.70 -69.71 74.94
N SER A 335 -24.60 -69.65 73.62
CA SER A 335 -25.68 -69.31 72.68
C SER A 335 -25.32 -69.78 71.27
N ALA A 336 -26.30 -70.29 70.53
CA ALA A 336 -26.14 -70.67 69.12
C ALA A 336 -27.12 -69.88 68.26
N ASP A 337 -26.57 -68.95 67.47
CA ASP A 337 -27.34 -68.21 66.46
C ASP A 337 -27.26 -68.93 65.11
N MET A 338 -28.40 -69.34 64.57
CA MET A 338 -28.50 -69.84 63.21
C MET A 338 -28.81 -68.66 62.27
N LEU A 339 -27.77 -68.11 61.64
CA LEU A 339 -27.88 -67.03 60.66
C LEU A 339 -28.09 -67.60 59.24
N ILE A 340 -29.29 -67.43 58.69
CA ILE A 340 -29.60 -67.77 57.30
C ILE A 340 -29.51 -66.49 56.46
N PHE A 341 -28.48 -66.37 55.63
CA PHE A 341 -28.34 -65.26 54.68
C PHE A 341 -28.97 -65.63 53.34
N GLY A 342 -29.98 -64.87 52.91
CA GLY A 342 -30.44 -64.88 51.52
C GLY A 342 -29.52 -64.04 50.62
N PRO A 343 -29.46 -64.30 49.30
CA PRO A 343 -28.59 -63.56 48.40
C PRO A 343 -28.96 -62.06 48.36
N ASN A 344 -27.94 -61.21 48.50
CA ASN A 344 -28.05 -59.75 48.43
C ASN A 344 -28.49 -59.30 47.01
N SER A 345 -29.79 -59.17 46.79
CA SER A 345 -30.34 -58.32 45.73
C SER A 345 -31.58 -57.60 46.24
N THR A 346 -31.36 -56.34 46.65
CA THR A 346 -32.27 -55.19 46.55
C THR A 346 -33.78 -55.51 46.57
N TYR A 347 -34.37 -55.61 47.76
CA TYR A 347 -35.81 -55.37 47.92
C TYR A 347 -36.04 -53.90 48.35
N PRO A 348 -36.77 -53.08 47.56
CA PRO A 348 -37.19 -51.75 47.99
C PRO A 348 -38.19 -51.87 49.14
N SER A 349 -38.04 -50.96 50.10
CA SER A 349 -38.85 -50.74 51.31
C SER A 349 -40.29 -51.29 51.25
N GLY A 350 -40.53 -52.44 51.87
CA GLY A 350 -41.86 -53.01 52.05
C GLY A 350 -41.86 -54.52 52.27
N ALA A 351 -41.53 -54.96 53.49
CA ALA A 351 -41.76 -56.31 54.03
C ALA A 351 -41.21 -57.52 53.22
N ALA A 352 -39.94 -57.89 53.47
CA ALA A 352 -39.56 -59.31 53.45
C ALA A 352 -40.26 -59.97 54.65
N SER A 353 -41.47 -60.48 54.44
CA SER A 353 -42.17 -61.27 55.45
C SER A 353 -41.63 -62.68 55.42
N LEU A 354 -40.91 -63.07 56.49
CA LEU A 354 -40.72 -64.47 56.81
C LEU A 354 -42.10 -65.01 57.20
N LYS A 355 -42.79 -65.66 56.27
CA LYS A 355 -43.98 -66.46 56.59
C LYS A 355 -43.52 -67.68 57.40
N VAL A 356 -43.35 -67.49 58.71
CA VAL A 356 -43.30 -68.62 59.63
C VAL A 356 -44.73 -69.12 59.75
N GLY A 357 -45.03 -70.29 59.18
CA GLY A 357 -46.37 -70.92 59.18
C GLY A 357 -46.87 -71.38 60.56
N GLY A 358 -46.31 -70.84 61.64
CA GLY A 358 -46.54 -71.20 63.03
C GLY A 358 -45.21 -71.31 63.78
N ILE A 359 -45.03 -70.50 64.83
CA ILE A 359 -44.02 -70.76 65.86
C ILE A 359 -44.72 -71.67 66.86
N ARG A 360 -44.30 -72.94 66.91
CA ARG A 360 -44.78 -73.89 67.93
C ARG A 360 -43.70 -74.00 69.00
N VAL A 361 -43.75 -73.11 69.99
CA VAL A 361 -42.95 -73.26 71.22
C VAL A 361 -43.55 -74.43 71.99
N THR A 362 -42.76 -75.47 72.18
CA THR A 362 -43.22 -76.72 72.81
C THR A 362 -42.26 -77.05 73.95
N ASP A 363 -42.25 -76.22 74.99
CA ASP A 363 -41.79 -76.63 76.32
C ASP A 363 -42.59 -75.91 77.43
N ASP A 364 -42.84 -76.66 78.51
CA ASP A 364 -43.80 -76.34 79.59
C ASP A 364 -43.26 -75.38 80.66
N TYR A 365 -42.28 -74.52 80.35
CA TYR A 365 -41.66 -73.65 81.35
C TYR A 365 -41.19 -72.31 80.76
N ASN A 366 -42.07 -71.30 80.71
CA ASN A 366 -41.77 -69.90 81.15
C ASN A 366 -42.93 -68.92 80.90
N GLU A 367 -43.60 -68.52 81.98
CA GLU A 367 -44.54 -67.37 82.07
C GLU A 367 -43.79 -66.02 82.11
N VAL A 368 -44.39 -64.96 81.55
CA VAL A 368 -43.98 -63.56 81.78
C VAL A 368 -44.76 -63.01 82.98
N ARG A 369 -44.11 -62.82 84.13
CA ARG A 369 -44.70 -62.16 85.32
C ARG A 369 -43.92 -60.89 85.70
N ALA A 370 -44.66 -59.79 85.92
CA ALA A 370 -44.17 -58.50 86.42
C ALA A 370 -44.49 -58.35 87.92
N GLU A 371 -43.58 -57.74 88.70
CA GLU A 371 -43.74 -57.56 90.16
C GLU A 371 -44.36 -56.19 90.57
N PRO A 372 -44.99 -56.08 91.76
CA PRO A 372 -45.73 -54.88 92.19
C PRO A 372 -44.82 -53.76 92.73
N GLY A 373 -45.01 -52.51 92.26
CA GLY A 373 -44.54 -51.32 92.98
C GLY A 373 -43.89 -50.18 92.17
N VAL A 374 -43.63 -50.33 90.86
CA VAL A 374 -43.10 -49.23 90.03
C VAL A 374 -43.97 -49.05 88.79
N LEU A 375 -44.54 -47.85 88.68
CA LEU A 375 -45.33 -47.35 87.56
C LEU A 375 -44.42 -47.24 86.31
N SER A 376 -44.31 -48.30 85.50
CA SER A 376 -43.59 -48.20 84.22
C SER A 376 -44.45 -47.43 83.20
N ALA A 377 -43.94 -46.28 82.77
CA ALA A 377 -44.60 -45.28 81.94
C ALA A 377 -45.28 -45.89 80.70
N LYS A 378 -46.62 -45.87 80.60
CA LYS A 378 -47.48 -44.77 80.14
C LYS A 378 -47.36 -44.35 78.67
N TYR A 379 -46.60 -45.07 77.82
CA TYR A 379 -46.61 -44.87 76.36
C TYR A 379 -46.83 -46.18 75.59
N GLY A 380 -47.83 -46.19 74.72
CA GLY A 380 -48.13 -47.33 73.84
C GLY A 380 -48.83 -46.87 72.57
N VAL A 381 -48.53 -47.56 71.48
CA VAL A 381 -49.31 -47.50 70.24
C VAL A 381 -50.43 -48.52 70.40
N HIS A 382 -51.67 -48.04 70.51
CA HIS A 382 -52.81 -48.92 70.72
C HIS A 382 -53.29 -49.51 69.38
N THR A 383 -54.04 -50.61 69.43
CA THR A 383 -54.58 -51.29 68.23
C THR A 383 -55.56 -50.41 67.42
N ASP A 384 -56.04 -49.31 67.99
CA ASP A 384 -56.82 -48.28 67.30
C ASP A 384 -55.96 -47.26 66.53
N GLY A 385 -54.63 -47.38 66.60
CA GLY A 385 -53.67 -46.50 65.94
C GLY A 385 -53.36 -45.19 66.69
N GLY A 386 -53.95 -44.95 67.86
CA GLY A 386 -53.70 -43.75 68.67
C GLY A 386 -52.41 -43.83 69.50
N TYR A 387 -51.82 -42.66 69.76
CA TYR A 387 -50.72 -42.50 70.72
C TYR A 387 -51.30 -42.10 72.09
N TRP A 388 -51.14 -43.00 73.06
CA TRP A 388 -51.69 -42.83 74.41
C TRP A 388 -50.59 -42.49 75.40
N MET A 389 -50.83 -41.45 76.19
CA MET A 389 -49.93 -40.96 77.22
C MET A 389 -50.68 -40.88 78.55
N GLY A 390 -50.35 -41.76 79.49
CA GLY A 390 -50.96 -41.75 80.82
C GLY A 390 -52.46 -42.02 80.90
N GLY A 391 -52.99 -42.79 79.93
CA GLY A 391 -54.41 -43.11 79.83
C GLY A 391 -55.25 -42.06 79.10
N GLN A 392 -54.62 -40.98 78.60
CA GLN A 392 -55.26 -40.01 77.71
C GLN A 392 -54.62 -40.05 76.33
N GLN A 393 -55.43 -39.92 75.28
CA GLN A 393 -54.97 -39.88 73.91
C GLN A 393 -54.44 -38.47 73.57
N LEU A 394 -53.24 -38.37 73.01
CA LEU A 394 -52.68 -37.07 72.60
C LEU A 394 -53.29 -36.56 71.28
N ALA A 395 -53.39 -35.24 71.14
CA ALA A 395 -53.78 -34.60 69.90
C ALA A 395 -52.69 -34.79 68.82
N LEU A 396 -53.12 -35.10 67.60
CA LEU A 396 -52.22 -35.26 66.47
C LEU A 396 -51.62 -33.90 66.08
N THR A 397 -50.31 -33.87 65.89
CA THR A 397 -49.57 -32.72 65.35
C THR A 397 -49.02 -33.06 63.97
N ARG A 398 -48.85 -32.06 63.11
CA ARG A 398 -48.26 -32.25 61.77
C ARG A 398 -47.48 -31.01 61.34
N VAL A 399 -46.57 -31.18 60.39
CA VAL A 399 -45.98 -30.06 59.66
C VAL A 399 -46.70 -29.95 58.32
N ASN A 400 -47.28 -28.79 58.03
CA ASN A 400 -48.00 -28.52 56.79
C ASN A 400 -47.37 -27.32 56.08
N ASN A 401 -46.91 -27.54 54.85
CA ASN A 401 -46.20 -26.53 54.04
C ASN A 401 -45.08 -25.79 54.80
N GLY A 402 -44.39 -26.51 55.69
CA GLY A 402 -43.29 -25.99 56.53
C GLY A 402 -43.69 -25.36 57.86
N GLY A 403 -44.98 -25.12 58.12
CA GLY A 403 -45.50 -24.65 59.41
C GLY A 403 -45.98 -25.80 60.29
N LEU A 404 -45.65 -25.78 61.58
CA LEU A 404 -46.21 -26.74 62.54
C LEU A 404 -47.70 -26.41 62.78
N GLU A 405 -48.55 -27.42 62.73
CA GLU A 405 -49.99 -27.36 63.02
C GLU A 405 -50.40 -28.43 64.06
N TYR A 406 -51.45 -28.19 64.84
CA TYR A 406 -52.07 -29.20 65.71
C TYR A 406 -53.57 -29.37 65.42
N TRP A 407 -54.08 -30.58 65.63
CA TRP A 407 -55.49 -30.91 65.40
C TRP A 407 -56.35 -30.58 66.62
N SER A 408 -57.30 -29.65 66.47
CA SER A 408 -58.18 -29.20 67.56
C SER A 408 -59.43 -30.08 67.77
N GLY A 409 -59.59 -31.16 67.00
CA GLY A 409 -60.81 -31.96 66.94
C GLY A 409 -61.81 -31.51 65.86
N SER A 410 -61.70 -30.27 65.38
CA SER A 410 -62.56 -29.71 64.31
C SER A 410 -61.77 -29.11 63.14
N GLY A 411 -60.44 -29.03 63.23
CA GLY A 411 -59.57 -28.53 62.17
C GLY A 411 -58.09 -28.47 62.57
N TRP A 412 -57.20 -28.28 61.59
CA TRP A 412 -55.78 -28.04 61.82
C TRP A 412 -55.52 -26.55 62.03
N GLN A 413 -54.78 -26.19 63.09
CA GLN A 413 -54.45 -24.81 63.47
C GLN A 413 -52.94 -24.56 63.33
N ALA A 414 -52.52 -23.47 62.68
CA ALA A 414 -51.11 -23.13 62.42
C ALA A 414 -50.41 -22.33 63.54
N VAL A 415 -49.09 -22.47 63.62
CA VAL A 415 -48.20 -21.75 64.57
C VAL A 415 -47.43 -20.65 63.79
N SER A 416 -47.81 -19.36 63.87
CA SER A 416 -47.34 -18.27 62.97
C SER A 416 -46.13 -17.44 63.46
N GLY A 417 -45.12 -17.14 62.60
CA GLY A 417 -44.12 -16.07 62.86
C GLY A 417 -42.70 -16.04 62.21
N GLY A 418 -42.47 -16.21 60.89
CA GLY A 418 -41.10 -16.16 60.30
C GLY A 418 -40.94 -15.36 58.97
N VAL A 419 -39.93 -14.47 58.90
CA VAL A 419 -39.35 -13.66 57.78
C VAL A 419 -40.26 -13.23 56.60
N LYS A 420 -40.39 -11.91 56.36
CA LYS A 420 -41.20 -11.29 55.30
C LYS A 420 -40.46 -11.11 53.96
N ASN A 421 -39.25 -10.55 53.97
CA ASN A 421 -38.47 -10.32 52.75
C ASN A 421 -36.96 -10.23 53.03
N VAL A 422 -36.12 -10.60 52.07
CA VAL A 422 -34.65 -10.50 52.17
C VAL A 422 -34.06 -9.89 50.90
N GLN A 423 -33.35 -8.78 51.05
CA GLN A 423 -32.62 -8.10 49.98
C GLN A 423 -31.11 -8.27 50.17
N ARG A 424 -30.32 -8.37 49.09
CA ARG A 424 -28.87 -8.58 49.13
C ARG A 424 -28.17 -7.82 48.00
N GLY A 425 -26.91 -7.43 48.21
CA GLY A 425 -26.08 -6.81 47.18
C GLY A 425 -24.62 -6.66 47.60
N THR A 426 -23.82 -6.05 46.73
CA THR A 426 -22.40 -5.73 46.99
C THR A 426 -22.13 -4.30 46.58
N ALA A 427 -21.39 -3.54 47.38
CA ALA A 427 -20.94 -2.19 47.04
C ALA A 427 -19.48 -1.97 47.43
N ILE A 428 -18.75 -1.20 46.63
CA ILE A 428 -17.36 -0.82 46.92
C ILE A 428 -17.38 0.34 47.92
N VAL A 429 -16.69 0.18 49.04
CA VAL A 429 -16.58 1.20 50.09
C VAL A 429 -15.12 1.63 50.22
N HIS A 430 -14.88 2.94 50.12
CA HIS A 430 -13.56 3.54 50.25
C HIS A 430 -13.17 3.73 51.73
N ALA A 431 -11.94 3.39 52.08
CA ALA A 431 -11.38 3.69 53.39
C ALA A 431 -11.48 5.19 53.75
N GLY A 432 -12.06 5.50 54.91
CA GLY A 432 -12.29 6.86 55.41
C GLY A 432 -13.57 7.54 54.90
N ASN A 433 -14.32 6.90 53.99
CA ASN A 433 -15.50 7.47 53.35
C ASN A 433 -16.74 6.56 53.50
N SER A 434 -17.89 7.06 53.07
CA SER A 434 -19.15 6.31 53.04
C SER A 434 -19.73 6.19 51.63
N THR A 435 -20.33 5.04 51.35
CA THR A 435 -21.05 4.73 50.11
C THR A 435 -22.51 4.42 50.43
N ASP A 436 -23.43 5.13 49.79
CA ASP A 436 -24.87 4.86 49.88
C ASP A 436 -25.31 3.81 48.86
N VAL A 437 -26.17 2.90 49.29
CA VAL A 437 -26.76 1.87 48.45
C VAL A 437 -28.28 1.89 48.60
N THR A 438 -28.95 2.21 47.50
CA THR A 438 -30.42 2.19 47.44
C THR A 438 -30.92 0.75 47.50
N ILE A 439 -31.86 0.50 48.43
CA ILE A 439 -32.59 -0.75 48.59
C ILE A 439 -34.08 -0.52 48.35
N THR A 440 -34.82 -1.60 48.10
CA THR A 440 -36.29 -1.54 48.08
C THR A 440 -36.80 -1.25 49.49
N ALA A 441 -37.91 -0.51 49.62
CA ALA A 441 -38.44 -0.07 50.91
C ALA A 441 -38.64 -1.24 51.90
N VAL A 442 -38.07 -1.14 53.10
CA VAL A 442 -38.29 -2.06 54.23
C VAL A 442 -38.87 -1.32 55.44
N ASN A 443 -39.62 -2.03 56.29
CA ASN A 443 -40.03 -1.50 57.58
C ASN A 443 -38.85 -1.49 58.57
N LEU A 444 -38.33 -0.31 58.89
CA LEU A 444 -37.13 -0.11 59.71
C LEU A 444 -37.21 -0.73 61.11
N SER A 445 -38.40 -0.85 61.72
CA SER A 445 -38.55 -1.47 63.05
C SER A 445 -38.62 -3.00 63.01
N LYS A 446 -38.72 -3.57 61.80
CA LYS A 446 -38.77 -5.02 61.57
C LYS A 446 -37.69 -5.47 60.58
N ALA A 447 -36.70 -4.63 60.31
CA ALA A 447 -35.63 -4.93 59.39
C ALA A 447 -34.27 -4.96 60.08
N TYR A 448 -33.43 -5.89 59.68
CA TYR A 448 -32.07 -6.04 60.18
C TYR A 448 -31.07 -6.10 59.02
N LEU A 449 -30.04 -5.25 59.07
CA LEU A 449 -28.95 -5.18 58.10
C LEU A 449 -27.76 -6.03 58.57
N ILE A 450 -27.26 -6.88 57.68
CA ILE A 450 -26.06 -7.69 57.83
C ILE A 450 -25.07 -7.25 56.76
N ILE A 451 -23.79 -7.11 57.13
CA ILE A 451 -22.73 -6.64 56.24
C ILE A 451 -21.48 -7.47 56.47
N SER A 452 -20.76 -7.78 55.39
CA SER A 452 -19.43 -8.39 55.46
C SER A 452 -18.51 -7.85 54.36
N SER A 453 -17.27 -7.50 54.69
CA SER A 453 -16.23 -7.18 53.69
C SER A 453 -15.59 -8.46 53.15
N GLY A 454 -15.41 -8.53 51.82
CA GLY A 454 -15.09 -9.78 51.11
C GLY A 454 -13.63 -10.24 51.11
N GLU A 455 -12.65 -9.39 51.47
CA GLU A 455 -11.22 -9.81 51.46
C GLU A 455 -10.42 -9.28 52.66
N LYS A 456 -9.62 -10.17 53.26
CA LYS A 456 -8.69 -9.89 54.36
C LYS A 456 -7.41 -9.28 53.76
N ILE A 457 -7.26 -7.96 53.79
CA ILE A 457 -6.03 -7.30 53.32
C ILE A 457 -4.93 -7.55 54.37
N LEU A 458 -3.94 -8.37 54.00
CA LEU A 458 -2.93 -9.01 54.86
C LEU A 458 -1.80 -8.06 55.32
N ASN A 459 -2.12 -7.03 56.09
CA ASN A 459 -1.15 -6.40 56.99
C ASN A 459 -1.80 -6.26 58.38
N TYR A 460 -1.28 -7.03 59.33
CA TYR A 460 -1.90 -7.32 60.64
C TYR A 460 -2.04 -6.10 61.57
N GLU A 461 -1.58 -4.92 61.18
CA GLU A 461 -1.53 -3.73 62.05
C GLU A 461 -2.66 -2.70 61.84
N ASN A 462 -3.53 -2.85 60.84
CA ASN A 462 -4.69 -1.94 60.67
C ASN A 462 -5.88 -2.61 59.92
N PRO A 463 -6.78 -3.33 60.61
CA PRO A 463 -7.93 -3.99 59.98
C PRO A 463 -8.95 -3.00 59.40
N PHE A 464 -9.39 -3.22 58.16
CA PHE A 464 -10.52 -2.50 57.57
C PHE A 464 -11.82 -2.98 58.18
N PHE A 465 -12.57 -2.07 58.80
CA PHE A 465 -13.90 -2.36 59.32
C PHE A 465 -14.96 -1.69 58.43
N ALA A 466 -15.85 -2.51 57.87
CA ALA A 466 -17.07 -2.02 57.26
C ALA A 466 -18.17 -2.01 58.32
N ARG A 467 -18.77 -0.85 58.55
CA ARG A 467 -20.04 -0.74 59.27
C ARG A 467 -21.09 -0.20 58.32
N GLY A 468 -22.35 -0.37 58.66
CA GLY A 468 -23.41 0.23 57.87
C GLY A 468 -24.72 0.25 58.61
N GLU A 469 -25.59 1.11 58.10
CA GLU A 469 -26.79 1.54 58.78
C GLU A 469 -27.90 1.66 57.75
N LEU A 470 -29.11 1.23 58.11
CA LEU A 470 -30.33 1.58 57.40
C LEU A 470 -30.67 3.05 57.70
N THR A 471 -30.14 3.95 56.87
CA THR A 471 -30.34 5.40 57.00
C THR A 471 -31.77 5.84 56.64
N SER A 472 -32.47 5.07 55.81
CA SER A 472 -33.89 5.22 55.53
C SER A 472 -34.49 3.87 55.12
N SER A 473 -35.82 3.80 54.99
CA SER A 473 -36.49 2.57 54.52
C SER A 473 -35.99 2.10 53.16
N THR A 474 -35.40 2.97 52.34
CA THR A 474 -34.93 2.69 50.98
C THR A 474 -33.42 2.87 50.79
N ASN A 475 -32.66 3.11 51.86
CA ASN A 475 -31.22 3.34 51.71
C ASN A 475 -30.41 2.79 52.88
N ILE A 476 -29.35 2.07 52.55
CA ILE A 476 -28.29 1.71 53.48
C ILE A 476 -27.04 2.54 53.19
N ARG A 477 -26.41 3.05 54.23
CA ARG A 477 -25.10 3.68 54.13
C ARG A 477 -24.04 2.76 54.68
N LEU A 478 -23.02 2.46 53.88
CA LEU A 478 -21.87 1.68 54.28
C LEU A 478 -20.69 2.62 54.52
N TYR A 479 -19.98 2.48 55.63
CA TYR A 479 -18.82 3.26 56.01
C TYR A 479 -17.59 2.38 56.05
N GLY A 480 -16.52 2.78 55.37
CA GLY A 480 -15.22 2.13 55.43
C GLY A 480 -14.35 2.84 56.46
N MET A 481 -14.04 2.19 57.57
CA MET A 481 -13.20 2.76 58.63
C MET A 481 -11.80 2.17 58.54
N ALA A 482 -10.82 2.94 58.08
CA ALA A 482 -9.39 2.58 58.13
C ALA A 482 -8.51 3.82 58.38
N HIS A 483 -7.39 3.64 59.08
CA HIS A 483 -6.66 4.73 59.73
C HIS A 483 -5.63 5.48 58.86
N SER A 484 -5.25 5.06 57.64
CA SER A 484 -4.30 5.84 56.80
C SER A 484 -4.06 5.42 55.33
N ILE A 485 -4.83 4.51 54.70
CA ILE A 485 -4.59 4.15 53.28
C ILE A 485 -5.91 4.11 52.51
N ALA A 486 -6.00 4.83 51.38
CA ALA A 486 -7.16 4.87 50.49
C ALA A 486 -7.24 3.58 49.65
N ILE A 487 -7.95 2.56 50.18
CA ILE A 487 -8.22 1.28 49.51
C ILE A 487 -9.72 1.09 49.29
N ASN A 488 -10.08 0.52 48.13
CA ASN A 488 -11.45 0.23 47.72
C ASN A 488 -11.81 -1.19 48.14
N VAL A 489 -12.74 -1.38 49.09
CA VAL A 489 -13.09 -2.73 49.61
C VAL A 489 -14.53 -3.10 49.22
N PRO A 490 -14.76 -4.22 48.51
CA PRO A 490 -16.10 -4.72 48.26
C PRO A 490 -16.74 -5.21 49.56
N CYS A 491 -17.89 -4.64 49.89
CA CYS A 491 -18.72 -5.01 51.03
C CYS A 491 -20.05 -5.62 50.54
N HIS A 492 -20.30 -6.86 50.93
CA HIS A 492 -21.58 -7.53 50.72
C HIS A 492 -22.55 -7.13 51.83
N TRP A 493 -23.79 -6.87 51.47
CA TRP A 493 -24.83 -6.49 52.40
C TRP A 493 -26.11 -7.30 52.17
N GLN A 494 -26.88 -7.45 53.24
CA GLN A 494 -28.18 -8.10 53.24
C GLN A 494 -29.12 -7.41 54.23
N VAL A 495 -30.34 -7.10 53.81
CA VAL A 495 -31.40 -6.59 54.69
C VAL A 495 -32.54 -7.61 54.77
N ILE A 496 -32.86 -8.05 55.98
CA ILE A 496 -33.94 -9.01 56.26
C ILE A 496 -35.08 -8.27 56.96
N GLU A 497 -36.29 -8.28 56.41
CA GLU A 497 -37.52 -7.77 57.03
C GLU A 497 -38.38 -8.93 57.56
N TYR A 498 -38.94 -8.80 58.76
CA TYR A 498 -39.85 -9.77 59.40
C TYR A 498 -41.32 -9.30 59.34
N ASN A 499 -42.27 -10.23 59.40
CA ASN A 499 -43.72 -9.93 59.31
C ASN A 499 -44.24 -9.12 60.50
#